data_AF-A0A0S7BVS0-F1
#
_entry.id   AF-A0A0S7BVS0-F1
#
_cell.length_a   1.000
_cell.length_b   1.000
_cell.length_c   1.000
_cell.angle_alpha   90.00
_cell.angle_beta   90.00
_cell.angle_gamma   90.00
#
_symmetry.space_group_name_H-M   'P 1'
#
loop_
_entity.id
_entity.type
_entity.pdbx_description
1 polymer ?
#
loop_
_entity_poly.entity_id
_entity_poly.type
_entity_poly.pdbx_seq_one_letter_code
_entity_poly.pdbx_strand_id
1 'polypeptide(L)'
;MITLPFVGAGEFFELIEYAKISEMCTRPYCTTCGNMPFRNLCGQIIGLDTMIQIIDAVNENELAKHPIFEWYDPLIIITEGVFPFQIPRDNPLMEAYEKQKKHRDEKRRENLLIEEERKAKSQILREQRVLEKQKKLEYRILVREERARKIAEFEKLDLLGKLCAIINDEKHQPDYYPINFSAFSDFELALLPLNTLEKISEKFSGFKKREWQHFKERVIEAIHKNYE
;
A
#
# COMPACT_ATOMS: atom_id res chain seq x y z
N MET A 1 14.21 -6.29 -60.44
CA MET A 1 15.00 -7.39 -59.86
C MET A 1 16.46 -7.06 -60.04
N ILE A 2 17.10 -6.54 -59.00
CA ILE A 2 18.54 -6.33 -58.99
C ILE A 2 19.12 -7.55 -58.29
N THR A 3 19.74 -8.44 -59.06
CA THR A 3 20.51 -9.56 -58.51
C THR A 3 21.81 -8.98 -57.96
N LEU A 4 21.86 -8.82 -56.64
CA LEU A 4 23.12 -8.55 -55.94
C LEU A 4 24.08 -9.73 -56.21
N PRO A 5 25.35 -9.47 -56.55
CA PRO A 5 26.32 -10.53 -56.77
C PRO A 5 26.54 -11.29 -55.46
N PHE A 6 26.07 -12.53 -55.43
CA PHE A 6 25.88 -13.35 -54.23
C PHE A 6 27.18 -13.85 -53.55
N VAL A 7 28.35 -13.42 -54.03
CA VAL A 7 29.64 -14.05 -53.67
C VAL A 7 30.31 -13.39 -52.45
N GLY A 8 29.87 -12.20 -52.00
CA GLY A 8 30.50 -11.47 -50.88
C GLY A 8 29.61 -11.14 -49.67
N ALA A 9 28.32 -11.51 -49.70
CA ALA A 9 27.37 -11.08 -48.67
C ALA A 9 27.58 -11.76 -47.31
N GLY A 10 27.91 -13.06 -47.28
CA GLY A 10 28.17 -13.79 -46.03
C GLY A 10 29.35 -13.21 -45.25
N GLU A 11 30.47 -12.99 -45.93
CA GLU A 11 31.68 -12.38 -45.36
C GLU A 11 31.41 -10.94 -44.86
N PHE A 12 30.56 -10.18 -45.56
CA PHE A 12 30.16 -8.85 -45.12
C PHE A 12 29.37 -8.89 -43.80
N PHE A 13 28.41 -9.81 -43.65
CA PHE A 13 27.62 -9.90 -42.43
C PHE A 13 28.45 -10.37 -41.22
N GLU A 14 29.37 -11.31 -41.43
CA GLU A 14 30.34 -11.72 -40.39
C GLU A 14 31.24 -10.55 -39.96
N LEU A 15 31.67 -9.71 -40.91
CA LEU A 15 32.44 -8.49 -40.62
C LEU A 15 31.63 -7.44 -39.84
N ILE A 16 30.34 -7.29 -40.13
CA ILE A 16 29.46 -6.38 -39.39
C ILE A 16 29.19 -6.90 -37.97
N GLU A 17 29.03 -8.21 -37.80
CA GLU A 17 28.90 -8.84 -36.48
C GLU A 17 30.17 -8.66 -35.64
N TYR A 18 31.35 -8.86 -36.25
CA TYR A 18 32.63 -8.57 -35.62
C TYR A 18 32.76 -7.10 -35.19
N ALA A 19 32.34 -6.16 -36.04
CA ALA A 19 32.38 -4.74 -35.72
C ALA A 19 31.45 -4.37 -34.55
N LYS A 20 30.31 -5.05 -34.42
CA LYS A 20 29.39 -4.87 -33.29
C LYS A 20 30.01 -5.34 -31.98
N ILE A 21 30.61 -6.54 -31.98
CA ILE A 21 31.29 -7.09 -30.79
C ILE A 21 32.48 -6.20 -30.39
N SER A 22 33.17 -5.64 -31.37
CA SER A 22 34.39 -4.84 -31.16
C SER A 22 34.13 -3.34 -31.02
N GLU A 23 32.87 -2.92 -30.91
CA GLU A 23 32.44 -1.51 -30.82
C GLU A 23 33.04 -0.59 -31.91
N MET A 24 33.29 -1.13 -33.10
CA MET A 24 33.92 -0.41 -34.20
C MET A 24 32.92 0.47 -34.94
N CYS A 25 33.33 1.69 -35.27
CA CYS A 25 32.48 2.61 -36.04
C CYS A 25 32.44 2.20 -37.52
N THR A 26 31.25 1.85 -38.00
CA THR A 26 31.01 1.39 -39.38
C THR A 26 30.41 2.45 -40.30
N ARG A 27 30.21 3.69 -39.81
CA ARG A 27 29.61 4.80 -40.56
C ARG A 27 30.38 5.09 -41.86
N PRO A 28 29.73 5.00 -43.04
CA PRO A 28 30.36 5.39 -44.30
C PRO A 28 30.88 6.82 -44.21
N TYR A 29 32.12 7.05 -44.67
CA TYR A 29 32.79 8.37 -44.66
C TYR A 29 33.09 8.99 -43.29
N CYS A 30 32.99 8.24 -42.19
CA CYS A 30 33.52 8.72 -40.92
C CYS A 30 35.05 8.85 -41.02
N THR A 31 35.60 10.04 -40.83
CA THR A 31 37.04 10.30 -40.89
C THR A 31 37.68 10.46 -39.51
N THR A 32 36.89 10.48 -38.45
CA THR A 32 37.32 10.89 -37.10
C THR A 32 37.62 9.74 -36.14
N CYS A 33 37.10 8.54 -36.39
CA CYS A 33 37.14 7.43 -35.43
C CYS A 33 38.25 6.38 -35.68
N GLY A 34 39.21 6.65 -36.56
CA GLY A 34 40.35 5.75 -36.84
C GLY A 34 40.04 4.45 -37.61
N ASN A 35 38.77 4.01 -37.65
CA ASN A 35 38.34 2.75 -38.27
C ASN A 35 38.21 2.79 -39.82
N MET A 36 38.97 3.66 -40.49
CA MET A 36 38.92 3.81 -41.95
C MET A 36 39.36 2.53 -42.71
N PRO A 37 40.39 1.78 -42.25
CA PRO A 37 40.79 0.53 -42.90
C PRO A 37 39.68 -0.53 -42.94
N PHE A 38 38.92 -0.65 -41.83
CA PHE A 38 37.78 -1.55 -41.74
C PHE A 38 36.67 -1.17 -42.75
N ARG A 39 36.34 0.11 -42.84
CA ARG A 39 35.32 0.59 -43.81
C ARG A 39 35.75 0.39 -45.26
N ASN A 40 37.03 0.59 -45.55
CA ASN A 40 37.57 0.31 -46.88
C ASN A 40 37.50 -1.18 -47.22
N LEU A 41 37.74 -2.06 -46.24
CA LEU A 41 37.56 -3.51 -46.42
C LEU A 41 36.09 -3.86 -46.72
N CYS A 42 35.14 -3.31 -45.95
CA CYS A 42 33.71 -3.50 -46.24
C CYS A 42 33.32 -2.98 -47.63
N GLY A 43 33.86 -1.81 -48.04
CA GLY A 43 33.64 -1.25 -49.38
C GLY A 43 34.27 -2.07 -50.50
N GLN A 44 35.36 -2.80 -50.24
CA GLN A 44 35.99 -3.72 -51.20
C GLN A 44 35.18 -5.00 -51.41
N ILE A 45 34.51 -5.50 -50.37
CA ILE A 45 33.78 -6.78 -50.43
C ILE A 45 32.45 -6.64 -51.17
N ILE A 46 31.67 -5.60 -50.87
CA ILE A 46 30.32 -5.44 -51.45
C ILE A 46 30.16 -4.22 -52.36
N GLY A 47 31.14 -3.31 -52.39
CA GLY A 47 31.03 -2.03 -53.08
C GLY A 47 30.36 -0.96 -52.19
N LEU A 48 30.90 0.26 -52.26
CA LEU A 48 30.39 1.41 -51.50
C LEU A 48 28.96 1.80 -51.90
N ASP A 49 28.65 1.71 -53.20
CA ASP A 49 27.31 1.99 -53.72
C ASP A 49 26.29 0.96 -53.24
N THR A 50 26.67 -0.32 -53.15
CA THR A 50 25.82 -1.39 -52.59
C THR A 50 25.60 -1.18 -51.10
N MET A 51 26.62 -0.74 -50.36
CA MET A 51 26.48 -0.40 -48.95
C MET A 51 25.49 0.75 -48.75
N ILE A 52 25.59 1.80 -49.58
CA ILE A 52 24.65 2.93 -49.57
C ILE A 52 23.24 2.48 -49.99
N GLN A 53 23.12 1.64 -51.02
CA GLN A 53 21.85 1.06 -51.46
C GLN A 53 21.21 0.18 -50.39
N ILE A 54 21.98 -0.61 -49.63
CA ILE A 54 21.44 -1.40 -48.52
C ILE A 54 20.92 -0.49 -47.40
N ILE A 55 21.59 0.63 -47.13
CA ILE A 55 21.17 1.65 -46.15
C ILE A 55 19.90 2.39 -46.62
N ASP A 56 19.83 2.72 -47.90
CA ASP A 56 18.73 3.45 -48.50
C ASP A 56 17.51 2.55 -48.80
N ALA A 57 17.74 1.25 -49.04
CA ALA A 57 16.71 0.22 -49.26
C ALA A 57 16.10 -0.31 -47.96
N VAL A 58 16.51 0.19 -46.79
CA VAL A 58 15.83 0.00 -45.49
C VAL A 58 14.51 0.80 -45.49
N ASN A 59 13.64 0.51 -46.45
CA ASN A 59 12.27 0.96 -46.52
C ASN A 59 11.39 -0.18 -45.99
N GLU A 60 10.41 0.13 -45.14
CA GLU A 60 9.62 -0.85 -44.36
C GLU A 60 9.04 -1.98 -45.23
N ASN A 61 8.68 -1.65 -46.47
CA ASN A 61 8.07 -2.54 -47.45
C ASN A 61 9.05 -3.48 -48.19
N GLU A 62 10.35 -3.20 -48.20
CA GLU A 62 11.37 -4.07 -48.82
C GLU A 62 12.03 -5.00 -47.78
N LEU A 63 12.21 -4.52 -46.55
CA LEU A 63 12.65 -5.32 -45.40
C LEU A 63 11.71 -6.51 -45.14
N ALA A 64 10.39 -6.26 -45.09
CA ALA A 64 9.39 -7.30 -44.82
C ALA A 64 9.32 -8.41 -45.89
N LYS A 65 9.84 -8.16 -47.10
CA LYS A 65 9.86 -9.12 -48.22
C LYS A 65 11.13 -9.96 -48.27
N HIS A 66 12.12 -9.63 -47.44
CA HIS A 66 13.40 -10.33 -47.44
C HIS A 66 13.35 -11.50 -46.43
N PRO A 67 13.70 -12.73 -46.83
CA PRO A 67 13.48 -13.95 -46.02
C PRO A 67 14.12 -13.93 -44.62
N ILE A 68 15.19 -13.16 -44.44
CA ILE A 68 15.90 -13.04 -43.16
C ILE A 68 15.13 -12.15 -42.15
N PHE A 69 14.34 -11.18 -42.62
CA PHE A 69 13.63 -10.22 -41.77
C PHE A 69 12.15 -10.56 -41.58
N GLU A 70 11.67 -11.64 -42.20
CA GLU A 70 10.31 -12.16 -42.07
C GLU A 70 9.93 -12.47 -40.61
N TRP A 71 10.92 -12.68 -39.74
CA TRP A 71 10.77 -13.03 -38.33
C TRP A 71 11.11 -11.90 -37.34
N TYR A 72 11.53 -10.73 -37.83
CA TYR A 72 11.96 -9.61 -36.98
C TYR A 72 10.95 -8.46 -37.02
N ASP A 73 10.56 -7.96 -35.85
CA ASP A 73 9.75 -6.75 -35.72
C ASP A 73 10.57 -5.54 -36.24
N PRO A 74 10.08 -4.78 -37.25
CA PRO A 74 10.75 -3.58 -37.75
C PRO A 74 11.14 -2.59 -36.64
N LEU A 75 10.36 -2.52 -35.54
CA LEU A 75 10.70 -1.70 -34.37
C LEU A 75 11.94 -2.20 -33.64
N ILE A 76 12.18 -3.51 -33.56
CA ILE A 76 13.39 -4.09 -32.94
C ILE A 76 14.61 -3.79 -33.82
N ILE A 77 14.46 -3.83 -35.14
CA ILE A 77 15.53 -3.51 -36.09
C ILE A 77 16.01 -2.05 -35.93
N ILE A 78 15.06 -1.13 -35.70
CA ILE A 78 15.32 0.31 -35.52
C ILE A 78 15.83 0.64 -34.12
N THR A 79 15.33 -0.04 -33.08
CA THR A 79 15.56 0.36 -31.66
C THR A 79 16.64 -0.46 -30.94
N GLU A 80 16.90 -1.70 -31.34
CA GLU A 80 17.89 -2.58 -30.72
C GLU A 80 19.22 -2.65 -31.51
N GLY A 81 19.38 -1.80 -32.53
CA GLY A 81 20.65 -1.69 -33.27
C GLY A 81 21.02 -2.97 -34.00
N VAL A 82 20.03 -3.62 -34.64
CA VAL A 82 20.30 -4.74 -35.55
C VAL A 82 21.02 -4.23 -36.81
N PHE A 83 20.89 -2.95 -37.13
CA PHE A 83 21.72 -2.26 -38.12
C PHE A 83 22.60 -1.17 -37.47
N PRO A 84 23.88 -1.03 -37.88
CA PRO A 84 24.79 -0.03 -37.35
C PRO A 84 24.66 1.33 -38.05
N PHE A 85 23.57 1.56 -38.79
CA PHE A 85 23.30 2.82 -39.49
C PHE A 85 22.32 3.65 -38.69
N GLN A 86 22.71 4.88 -38.34
CA GLN A 86 21.73 5.87 -37.90
C GLN A 86 20.79 6.14 -39.06
N ILE A 87 19.54 5.70 -38.94
CA ILE A 87 18.48 6.04 -39.88
C ILE A 87 18.38 7.57 -39.92
N PRO A 88 18.45 8.21 -41.10
CA PRO A 88 18.33 9.66 -41.22
C PRO A 88 17.06 10.17 -40.53
N ARG A 89 17.14 11.34 -39.87
CA ARG A 89 15.99 11.91 -39.14
C ARG A 89 14.76 12.12 -40.03
N ASP A 90 14.98 12.32 -41.32
CA ASP A 90 13.93 12.57 -42.31
C ASP A 90 13.32 11.27 -42.86
N ASN A 91 13.70 10.10 -42.32
CA ASN A 91 13.11 8.82 -42.71
C ASN A 91 11.70 8.67 -42.08
N PRO A 92 10.68 8.27 -42.86
CA PRO A 92 9.31 8.04 -42.37
C PRO A 92 9.22 7.10 -41.15
N LEU A 93 10.14 6.14 -41.02
CA LEU A 93 10.23 5.22 -39.89
C LEU A 93 10.54 5.94 -38.56
N MET A 94 11.34 7.01 -38.61
CA MET A 94 11.66 7.82 -37.44
C MET A 94 10.44 8.62 -36.98
N GLU A 95 9.62 9.12 -37.92
CA GLU A 95 8.38 9.82 -37.59
C GLU A 95 7.36 8.89 -36.90
N ALA A 96 7.23 7.66 -37.39
CA ALA A 96 6.39 6.63 -36.78
C ALA A 96 6.87 6.25 -35.38
N TYR A 97 8.18 6.08 -35.20
CA TYR A 97 8.80 5.81 -33.91
C TYR A 97 8.57 6.95 -32.90
N GLU A 98 8.77 8.21 -33.31
CA GLU A 98 8.57 9.36 -32.44
C GLU A 98 7.10 9.50 -31.99
N LYS A 99 6.14 9.24 -32.87
CA LYS A 99 4.71 9.20 -32.51
C LYS A 99 4.40 8.12 -31.48
N GLN A 100 4.91 6.89 -31.69
CA GLN A 100 4.71 5.81 -30.72
C GLN A 100 5.42 6.06 -29.38
N LYS A 101 6.60 6.68 -29.41
CA LYS A 101 7.35 7.06 -28.21
C LYS A 101 6.58 8.09 -27.39
N LYS A 102 6.07 9.16 -28.03
CA LYS A 102 5.23 10.17 -27.37
C LYS A 102 4.00 9.54 -26.71
N HIS A 103 3.30 8.65 -27.42
CA HIS A 103 2.14 7.96 -26.87
C HIS A 103 2.49 7.09 -25.65
N ARG A 104 3.61 6.36 -25.70
CA ARG A 104 4.11 5.57 -24.54
C ARG A 104 4.47 6.47 -23.36
N ASP A 105 5.14 7.59 -23.60
CA ASP A 105 5.54 8.53 -22.56
C ASP A 105 4.33 9.22 -21.91
N GLU A 106 3.32 9.59 -22.69
CA GLU A 106 2.04 10.12 -22.19
C GLU A 106 1.32 9.11 -21.29
N LYS A 107 1.15 7.88 -21.75
CA LYS A 107 0.53 6.80 -20.96
C LYS A 107 1.31 6.50 -19.68
N ARG A 108 2.65 6.60 -19.72
CA ARG A 108 3.51 6.45 -18.53
C ARG A 108 3.28 7.59 -17.54
N ARG A 109 3.16 8.84 -18.01
CA ARG A 109 2.87 10.01 -17.16
C ARG A 109 1.50 9.90 -16.49
N GLU A 110 0.47 9.51 -17.22
CA GLU A 110 -0.87 9.30 -16.67
C GLU A 110 -0.87 8.24 -15.56
N ASN A 111 -0.18 7.11 -15.78
CA ASN A 111 -0.09 6.06 -14.77
C ASN A 111 0.63 6.52 -13.50
N LEU A 112 1.68 7.35 -13.63
CA LEU A 112 2.40 7.90 -12.47
C LEU A 112 1.50 8.82 -11.63
N LEU A 113 0.72 9.69 -12.27
CA LEU A 113 -0.24 10.56 -11.58
C LEU A 113 -1.29 9.75 -10.80
N ILE A 114 -1.82 8.68 -11.40
CA ILE A 114 -2.78 7.78 -10.74
C ILE A 114 -2.13 7.08 -9.52
N GLU A 115 -0.87 6.68 -9.64
CA GLU A 115 -0.14 6.03 -8.55
C GLU A 115 0.12 7.00 -7.38
N GLU A 116 0.49 8.25 -7.67
CA GLU A 116 0.67 9.30 -6.67
C GLU A 116 -0.65 9.62 -5.94
N GLU A 117 -1.77 9.75 -6.67
CA GLU A 117 -3.09 9.93 -6.05
C GLU A 117 -3.48 8.76 -5.13
N ARG A 118 -3.19 7.51 -5.55
CA ARG A 118 -3.46 6.32 -4.74
C ARG A 118 -2.60 6.30 -3.47
N LYS A 119 -1.33 6.68 -3.56
CA LYS A 119 -0.42 6.80 -2.40
C LYS A 119 -0.91 7.88 -1.44
N ALA A 120 -1.27 9.06 -1.95
CA ALA A 120 -1.82 10.16 -1.14
C ALA A 120 -3.10 9.76 -0.40
N LYS A 121 -4.08 9.15 -1.11
CA LYS A 121 -5.33 8.65 -0.50
C LYS A 121 -5.05 7.60 0.58
N SER A 122 -4.11 6.68 0.32
CA SER A 122 -3.73 5.63 1.27
C SER A 122 -3.06 6.20 2.52
N GLN A 123 -2.25 7.26 2.37
CA GLN A 123 -1.60 7.94 3.48
C GLN A 123 -2.62 8.65 4.38
N ILE A 124 -3.55 9.42 3.80
CA ILE A 124 -4.62 10.10 4.54
C ILE A 124 -5.44 9.08 5.36
N LEU A 125 -5.78 7.94 4.76
CA LEU A 125 -6.54 6.90 5.45
C LEU A 125 -5.77 6.27 6.63
N ARG A 126 -4.44 6.13 6.51
CA ARG A 126 -3.58 5.64 7.60
C ARG A 126 -3.55 6.64 8.74
N GLU A 127 -3.36 7.93 8.45
CA GLU A 127 -3.34 9.00 9.44
C GLU A 127 -4.66 9.10 10.20
N GLN A 128 -5.80 9.01 9.49
CA GLN A 128 -7.13 8.97 10.11
C GLN A 128 -7.30 7.79 11.07
N ARG A 129 -6.85 6.58 10.68
CA ARG A 129 -6.91 5.39 11.56
C ARG A 129 -6.03 5.54 12.80
N VAL A 130 -4.86 6.16 12.67
CA VAL A 130 -3.96 6.43 13.81
C VAL A 130 -4.62 7.41 14.78
N LEU A 131 -5.19 8.50 14.26
CA LEU A 131 -5.89 9.51 15.06
C LEU A 131 -7.10 8.91 15.79
N GLU A 132 -7.89 8.07 15.12
CA GLU A 132 -9.04 7.40 15.74
C GLU A 132 -8.60 6.44 16.87
N LYS A 133 -7.49 5.70 16.66
CA LYS A 133 -6.93 4.85 17.71
C LYS A 133 -6.43 5.66 18.91
N GLN A 134 -5.79 6.81 18.68
CA GLN A 134 -5.35 7.71 19.74
C GLN A 134 -6.54 8.25 20.54
N LYS A 135 -7.59 8.77 19.88
CA LYS A 135 -8.81 9.23 20.55
C LYS A 135 -9.48 8.14 21.39
N LYS A 136 -9.55 6.90 20.88
CA LYS A 136 -10.08 5.76 21.63
C LYS A 136 -9.22 5.41 22.85
N LEU A 137 -7.91 5.54 22.75
CA LEU A 137 -6.99 5.31 23.86
C LEU A 137 -7.13 6.40 24.93
N GLU A 138 -7.15 7.67 24.53
CA GLU A 138 -7.37 8.82 25.42
C GLU A 138 -8.68 8.67 26.18
N TYR A 139 -9.78 8.35 25.48
CA TYR A 139 -11.07 8.10 26.11
C TYR A 139 -10.99 6.96 27.14
N ARG A 140 -10.30 5.85 26.82
CA ARG A 140 -10.11 4.74 27.77
C ARG A 140 -9.29 5.15 29.01
N ILE A 141 -8.28 5.99 28.83
CA ILE A 141 -7.46 6.52 29.94
C ILE A 141 -8.34 7.40 30.82
N LEU A 142 -9.07 8.35 30.23
CA LEU A 142 -9.98 9.24 30.96
C LEU A 142 -11.02 8.46 31.77
N VAL A 143 -11.66 7.45 31.18
CA VAL A 143 -12.62 6.59 31.88
C VAL A 143 -11.96 5.82 33.04
N ARG A 144 -10.73 5.34 32.87
CA ARG A 144 -9.97 4.67 33.94
C ARG A 144 -9.59 5.62 35.06
N GLU A 145 -9.16 6.83 34.75
CA GLU A 145 -8.80 7.86 35.73
C GLU A 145 -10.02 8.36 36.49
N GLU A 146 -11.16 8.56 35.81
CA GLU A 146 -12.42 8.89 36.45
C GLU A 146 -12.86 7.77 37.40
N ARG A 147 -12.75 6.51 36.96
CA ARG A 147 -13.02 5.35 37.82
C ARG A 147 -12.10 5.29 39.03
N ALA A 148 -10.79 5.48 38.83
CA ALA A 148 -9.82 5.47 39.92
C ALA A 148 -10.12 6.57 40.94
N ARG A 149 -10.47 7.78 40.50
CA ARG A 149 -10.88 8.89 41.38
C ARG A 149 -12.14 8.54 42.18
N LYS A 150 -13.17 8.03 41.52
CA LYS A 150 -14.40 7.59 42.20
C LYS A 150 -14.16 6.49 43.23
N ILE A 151 -13.34 5.49 42.89
CA ILE A 151 -12.99 4.42 43.83
C ILE A 151 -12.20 4.99 45.01
N ALA A 152 -11.25 5.90 44.77
CA ALA A 152 -10.47 6.51 45.85
C ALA A 152 -11.33 7.38 46.80
N GLU A 153 -12.37 8.04 46.30
CA GLU A 153 -13.36 8.73 47.14
C GLU A 153 -14.24 7.75 47.90
N PHE A 154 -14.70 6.68 47.23
CA PHE A 154 -15.52 5.62 47.81
C PHE A 154 -14.81 4.88 48.94
N GLU A 155 -13.52 4.57 48.80
CA GLU A 155 -12.74 3.83 49.80
C GLU A 155 -12.61 4.59 51.12
N LYS A 156 -12.65 5.93 51.09
CA LYS A 156 -12.61 6.80 52.28
C LYS A 156 -13.90 6.77 53.10
N LEU A 157 -15.00 6.30 52.51
CA LEU A 157 -16.28 6.21 53.21
C LEU A 157 -16.27 5.04 54.20
N ASP A 158 -17.04 5.18 55.28
CA ASP A 158 -17.37 4.09 56.19
C ASP A 158 -18.30 3.07 55.51
N LEU A 159 -18.56 1.95 56.18
CA LEU A 159 -19.33 0.84 55.60
C LEU A 159 -20.74 1.31 55.15
N LEU A 160 -21.42 2.11 55.99
CA LEU A 160 -22.73 2.69 55.68
C LEU A 160 -22.67 3.72 54.55
N GLY A 161 -21.70 4.63 54.57
CA GLY A 161 -21.48 5.61 53.51
C GLY A 161 -21.21 4.96 52.15
N LYS A 162 -20.47 3.84 52.14
CA LYS A 162 -20.26 3.02 50.94
C LYS A 162 -21.57 2.46 50.40
N LEU A 163 -22.44 1.92 51.27
CA LEU A 163 -23.75 1.42 50.88
C LEU A 163 -24.60 2.54 50.25
N CYS A 164 -24.66 3.70 50.91
CA CYS A 164 -25.39 4.87 50.41
C CYS A 164 -24.87 5.35 49.06
N ALA A 165 -23.54 5.38 48.86
CA ALA A 165 -22.95 5.77 47.58
C ALA A 165 -23.37 4.84 46.43
N ILE A 166 -23.46 3.53 46.67
CA ILE A 166 -23.87 2.55 45.65
C ILE A 166 -25.36 2.65 45.31
N ILE A 167 -26.21 2.84 46.32
CA ILE A 167 -27.66 2.99 46.12
C ILE A 167 -27.95 4.22 45.26
N ASN A 168 -27.28 5.34 45.56
CA ASN A 168 -27.52 6.63 44.92
C ASN A 168 -26.81 6.79 43.56
N ASP A 169 -25.83 5.94 43.20
CA ASP A 169 -25.21 6.01 41.87
C ASP A 169 -26.11 5.33 40.82
N GLU A 170 -26.85 6.15 40.07
CA GLU A 170 -27.71 5.70 38.97
C GLU A 170 -26.93 5.26 37.72
N LYS A 171 -25.68 5.72 37.58
CA LYS A 171 -24.87 5.53 36.37
C LYS A 171 -24.06 4.24 36.38
N HIS A 172 -23.65 3.77 37.56
CA HIS A 172 -22.72 2.65 37.69
C HIS A 172 -23.37 1.42 38.31
N GLN A 173 -22.99 0.24 37.82
CA GLN A 173 -23.41 -1.02 38.44
C GLN A 173 -22.70 -1.22 39.78
N PRO A 174 -23.29 -1.95 40.74
CA PRO A 174 -22.65 -2.21 42.03
C PRO A 174 -21.28 -2.90 41.96
N ASP A 175 -21.05 -3.77 40.97
CA ASP A 175 -19.73 -4.41 40.71
C ASP A 175 -18.64 -3.40 40.31
N TYR A 176 -19.00 -2.14 40.03
CA TYR A 176 -18.05 -1.07 39.78
C TYR A 176 -17.19 -0.76 41.01
N TYR A 177 -17.76 -0.94 42.21
CA TYR A 177 -17.16 -0.60 43.50
C TYR A 177 -16.54 -1.83 44.18
N PRO A 178 -15.32 -1.71 44.75
CA PRO A 178 -14.67 -2.82 45.45
C PRO A 178 -15.20 -2.91 46.89
N ILE A 179 -16.37 -3.51 47.07
CA ILE A 179 -16.95 -3.72 48.40
C ILE A 179 -17.32 -5.19 48.60
N ASN A 180 -17.00 -5.70 49.78
CA ASN A 180 -17.42 -7.02 50.20
C ASN A 180 -18.69 -6.91 51.05
N PHE A 181 -19.85 -7.23 50.48
CA PHE A 181 -21.14 -7.11 51.17
C PHE A 181 -21.33 -8.12 52.31
N SER A 182 -20.50 -9.17 52.38
CA SER A 182 -20.48 -10.05 53.56
C SER A 182 -19.93 -9.35 54.81
N ALA A 183 -19.27 -8.19 54.66
CA ALA A 183 -18.77 -7.41 55.78
C ALA A 183 -19.89 -6.70 56.56
N PHE A 184 -21.08 -6.48 55.98
CA PHE A 184 -22.23 -6.00 56.74
C PHE A 184 -22.75 -7.14 57.59
N SER A 185 -22.88 -6.93 58.90
CA SER A 185 -23.56 -7.84 59.82
C SER A 185 -25.08 -7.68 59.74
N ASP A 186 -25.82 -8.71 60.16
CA ASP A 186 -27.29 -8.63 60.21
C ASP A 186 -27.77 -7.54 61.18
N PHE A 187 -26.99 -7.27 62.22
CA PHE A 187 -27.24 -6.20 63.17
C PHE A 187 -27.11 -4.80 62.52
N GLU A 188 -26.04 -4.56 61.77
CA GLU A 188 -25.86 -3.29 61.06
C GLU A 188 -26.94 -3.05 60.01
N LEU A 189 -27.42 -4.12 59.35
CA LEU A 189 -28.55 -4.03 58.42
C LEU A 189 -29.86 -3.70 59.15
N ALA A 190 -30.10 -4.28 60.32
CA ALA A 190 -31.31 -4.00 61.11
C ALA A 190 -31.39 -2.56 61.62
N LEU A 191 -30.24 -1.88 61.79
CA LEU A 191 -30.17 -0.48 62.20
C LEU A 191 -30.47 0.53 61.07
N LEU A 192 -30.54 0.08 59.82
CA LEU A 192 -30.84 0.95 58.69
C LEU A 192 -32.33 1.34 58.66
N PRO A 193 -32.66 2.59 58.28
CA PRO A 193 -34.06 2.98 58.06
C PRO A 193 -34.73 2.10 57.00
N LEU A 194 -36.00 1.78 57.20
CA LEU A 194 -36.80 0.94 56.29
C LEU A 194 -36.73 1.42 54.83
N ASN A 195 -36.87 2.73 54.58
CA ASN A 195 -36.75 3.33 53.24
C ASN A 195 -35.38 3.04 52.59
N THR A 196 -34.30 3.01 53.38
CA THR A 196 -32.97 2.66 52.88
C THR A 196 -32.90 1.17 52.51
N LEU A 197 -33.47 0.29 53.34
CA LEU A 197 -33.52 -1.16 53.07
C LEU A 197 -34.34 -1.48 51.81
N GLU A 198 -35.48 -0.81 51.62
CA GLU A 198 -36.30 -0.94 50.41
C GLU A 198 -35.52 -0.53 49.16
N LYS A 199 -34.86 0.63 49.19
CA LYS A 199 -34.01 1.10 48.09
C LYS A 199 -32.86 0.14 47.78
N ILE A 200 -32.27 -0.49 48.78
CA ILE A 200 -31.26 -1.53 48.60
C ILE A 200 -31.90 -2.72 47.86
N SER A 201 -33.00 -3.26 48.37
CA SER A 201 -33.68 -4.40 47.76
C SER A 201 -34.06 -4.15 46.30
N GLU A 202 -34.58 -2.96 45.99
CA GLU A 202 -34.91 -2.52 44.63
C GLU A 202 -33.67 -2.42 43.75
N LYS A 203 -32.63 -1.70 44.20
CA LYS A 203 -31.38 -1.53 43.45
C LYS A 203 -30.75 -2.87 43.10
N PHE A 204 -30.75 -3.81 44.05
CA PHE A 204 -30.14 -5.13 43.85
C PHE A 204 -31.05 -6.17 43.17
N SER A 205 -32.34 -5.86 42.95
CA SER A 205 -33.31 -6.80 42.40
C SER A 205 -32.98 -7.31 40.99
N GLY A 206 -32.35 -6.47 40.15
CA GLY A 206 -31.99 -6.80 38.77
C GLY A 206 -30.68 -7.59 38.62
N PHE A 207 -29.93 -7.79 39.71
CA PHE A 207 -28.58 -8.37 39.65
C PHE A 207 -28.59 -9.87 39.92
N LYS A 208 -27.97 -10.64 39.02
CA LYS A 208 -27.97 -12.12 39.05
C LYS A 208 -26.75 -12.77 39.71
N LYS A 209 -25.75 -11.98 40.11
CA LYS A 209 -24.56 -12.55 40.78
C LYS A 209 -24.97 -13.10 42.14
N ARG A 210 -24.45 -14.27 42.49
CA ARG A 210 -24.80 -14.99 43.74
C ARG A 210 -24.56 -14.16 45.00
N GLU A 211 -23.48 -13.37 45.04
CA GLU A 211 -23.17 -12.46 46.14
C GLU A 211 -24.28 -11.42 46.36
N TRP A 212 -24.84 -10.87 45.27
CA TRP A 212 -25.94 -9.90 45.31
C TRP A 212 -27.24 -10.52 45.83
N GLN A 213 -27.50 -11.76 45.44
CA GLN A 213 -28.69 -12.49 45.86
C GLN A 213 -28.66 -12.77 47.37
N HIS A 214 -27.55 -13.27 47.90
CA HIS A 214 -27.41 -13.53 49.33
C HIS A 214 -27.47 -12.24 50.17
N PHE A 215 -26.85 -11.15 49.70
CA PHE A 215 -26.98 -9.86 50.39
C PHE A 215 -28.43 -9.35 50.38
N LYS A 216 -29.14 -9.49 49.25
CA LYS A 216 -30.55 -9.11 49.12
C LYS A 216 -31.45 -9.93 50.05
N GLU A 217 -31.24 -11.24 50.15
CA GLU A 217 -32.00 -12.12 51.07
C GLU A 217 -31.89 -11.61 52.52
N ARG A 218 -30.68 -11.27 52.97
CA ARG A 218 -30.44 -10.71 54.31
C ARG A 218 -31.11 -9.36 54.51
N VAL A 219 -31.14 -8.51 53.48
CA VAL A 219 -31.85 -7.22 53.51
C VAL A 219 -33.36 -7.45 53.62
N ILE A 220 -33.92 -8.42 52.89
CA ILE A 220 -35.36 -8.76 52.96
C ILE A 220 -35.71 -9.29 54.36
N GLU A 221 -34.88 -10.14 54.95
CA GLU A 221 -35.06 -10.60 56.32
C GLU A 221 -35.02 -9.44 57.33
N ALA A 222 -34.11 -8.47 57.15
CA ALA A 222 -34.05 -7.27 57.98
C ALA A 222 -35.28 -6.36 57.81
N ILE A 223 -35.87 -6.30 56.61
CA ILE A 223 -37.14 -5.61 56.36
C ILE A 223 -38.26 -6.29 57.14
N HIS A 224 -38.43 -7.62 57.01
CA HIS A 224 -39.50 -8.34 57.71
C HIS A 224 -39.40 -8.22 59.23
N LYS A 225 -38.20 -8.29 59.80
CA LYS A 225 -37.97 -8.11 61.24
C LYS A 225 -38.30 -6.70 61.76
N ASN A 226 -38.30 -5.68 60.90
CA ASN A 226 -38.72 -4.32 61.27
C ASN A 226 -40.25 -4.13 61.25
N TYR A 227 -41.00 -5.08 60.69
CA TYR A 227 -42.47 -5.07 60.68
C TYR A 227 -43.11 -5.92 61.80
N GLU A 228 -42.31 -6.69 62.55
CA GLU A 228 -42.71 -7.44 63.76
C GLU A 228 -42.51 -6.61 65.03
#